data_AF-A0A0L0VEI9-F1
#
_entry.id   AF-A0A0L0VEI9-F1
#
_cell.length_a   1.000
_cell.length_b   1.000
_cell.length_c   1.000
_cell.angle_alpha   90.00
_cell.angle_beta   90.00
_cell.angle_gamma   90.00
#
_symmetry.space_group_name_H-M   'P 1'
#
loop_
_entity.id
_entity.type
_entity.pdbx_description
1 polymer ?
#
loop_
_entity_poly.entity_id
_entity_poly.type
_entity_poly.pdbx_seq_one_letter_code
_entity_poly.pdbx_strand_id
1 'polypeptide(L)'
;MSDVQNYYSGGSTNRLSWMRQSGSFLSSALSSPQAKFILFHNLKPLVIDQLSSEPVNGFPVSHKLSSLPWQEVASVLNPTGLAIVEPGEVVDLKGTMWPKQLTSRSAKSRQPILGQFPIVIFLGTDASSEQPDVNKPLQPSHGSPIWAIDVTGIHEKICKTSILGHGKFLDMKKVNLALNEANLAAQARAMIDWNARNKFCAACGRPTYSAWAGWKLACTSNLEKNGQSDDVKDPGSPPECVTANFSIQNFCYPRTDPVCIMGVTNSTGDSILLGRKSVWPPGHYSCLAGFIEPGESIEDCCKREVLEESGVGVDSVNYHSSQPWPFPGSLMIGVMCRAVENSHIRLDLDKELEDARFFPRSVILGVLDPSKKVEFTEDELRRFDDNYNPSDSHGTPITDPTVDLPTSTSVNKIQLTIPAPTAIAHHIIRSWAMGVDRAKDITKIYEKRPNF
;
A
#
# COMPACT_ATOMS: atom_id res chain seq x y z
N MET A 1 9.36 13.13 14.60
CA MET A 1 8.42 12.38 13.73
C MET A 1 7.76 13.41 12.81
N SER A 2 7.54 13.13 11.52
CA SER A 2 7.17 14.14 10.50
C SER A 2 5.70 14.57 10.54
N ASP A 3 5.42 15.87 10.45
CA ASP A 3 4.06 16.46 10.32
C ASP A 3 3.37 16.18 8.96
N VAL A 4 4.04 15.45 8.06
CA VAL A 4 3.44 15.03 6.78
C VAL A 4 2.48 13.87 7.03
N GLN A 5 1.18 14.17 7.05
CA GLN A 5 0.12 13.17 6.99
C GLN A 5 0.06 12.60 5.57
N ASN A 6 0.59 11.40 5.36
CA ASN A 6 0.43 10.69 4.09
C ASN A 6 -0.87 9.89 4.09
N TYR A 7 -1.54 9.79 2.94
CA TYR A 7 -2.93 9.30 2.82
C TYR A 7 -3.21 7.92 3.43
N TYR A 8 -2.28 6.98 3.28
CA TYR A 8 -2.40 5.61 3.81
C TYR A 8 -1.64 5.40 5.13
N SER A 9 -1.23 6.47 5.80
CA SER A 9 -0.44 6.44 7.03
C SER A 9 -1.24 7.00 8.22
N GLY A 10 -0.70 6.84 9.44
CA GLY A 10 -1.17 7.59 10.60
C GLY A 10 -2.55 7.23 11.15
N GLY A 11 -3.06 6.01 10.90
CA GLY A 11 -4.35 5.58 11.42
C GLY A 11 -4.42 5.51 12.95
N SER A 12 -5.64 5.57 13.48
CA SER A 12 -5.96 5.56 14.91
C SER A 12 -6.12 4.17 15.53
N THR A 13 -6.08 3.11 14.72
CA THR A 13 -6.23 1.72 15.16
C THR A 13 -5.05 1.27 16.02
N ASN A 14 -5.32 0.86 17.26
CA ASN A 14 -4.35 0.14 18.07
C ASN A 14 -4.24 -1.30 17.55
N ARG A 15 -3.08 -1.66 16.97
CA ARG A 15 -2.89 -2.95 16.30
C ARG A 15 -2.87 -4.17 17.24
N LEU A 16 -2.65 -3.95 18.54
CA LEU A 16 -2.62 -4.98 19.59
C LEU A 16 -1.86 -6.25 19.16
N SER A 17 -0.65 -6.10 18.62
CA SER A 17 0.08 -7.20 17.97
C SER A 17 0.36 -8.39 18.89
N TRP A 18 0.55 -8.14 20.19
CA TRP A 18 0.75 -9.17 21.21
C TRP A 18 -0.50 -10.01 21.47
N MET A 19 -1.69 -9.49 21.15
CA MET A 19 -2.97 -10.19 21.35
C MET A 19 -3.32 -11.18 20.23
N ARG A 20 -2.58 -11.16 19.13
CA ARG A 20 -2.85 -12.01 17.94
C ARG A 20 -2.69 -13.51 18.21
N GLN A 21 -2.09 -13.90 19.33
CA GLN A 21 -1.94 -15.29 19.76
C GLN A 21 -2.93 -15.69 20.85
N SER A 22 -3.64 -14.71 21.43
CA SER A 22 -4.60 -14.94 22.50
C SER A 22 -5.94 -15.36 21.92
N GLY A 23 -6.21 -16.66 21.87
CA GLY A 23 -7.50 -17.12 21.34
C GLY A 23 -8.68 -16.77 22.25
N SER A 24 -8.50 -16.64 23.57
CA SER A 24 -9.56 -16.17 24.47
C SER A 24 -9.98 -14.74 24.14
N PHE A 25 -9.02 -13.84 23.94
CA PHE A 25 -9.26 -12.50 23.45
C PHE A 25 -9.89 -12.51 22.05
N LEU A 26 -9.27 -13.19 21.08
CA LEU A 26 -9.72 -13.16 19.69
C LEU A 26 -11.13 -13.71 19.51
N SER A 27 -11.49 -14.81 20.19
CA SER A 27 -12.84 -15.37 20.15
C SER A 27 -13.87 -14.35 20.64
N SER A 28 -13.60 -13.69 21.78
CA SER A 28 -14.50 -12.65 22.31
C SER A 28 -14.51 -11.37 21.47
N ALA A 29 -13.39 -11.03 20.82
CA ALA A 29 -13.28 -9.89 19.93
C ALA A 29 -14.02 -10.11 18.60
N LEU A 30 -14.12 -11.37 18.14
CA LEU A 30 -14.88 -11.74 16.96
C LEU A 30 -16.39 -11.67 17.22
N SER A 31 -16.87 -12.18 18.36
CA SER A 31 -18.29 -12.14 18.72
C SER A 31 -18.74 -10.86 19.43
N SER A 32 -17.85 -9.87 19.60
CA SER A 32 -18.19 -8.64 20.31
C SER A 32 -19.32 -7.89 19.59
N PRO A 33 -20.34 -7.37 20.31
CA PRO A 33 -21.37 -6.54 19.70
C PRO A 33 -20.82 -5.20 19.16
N GLN A 34 -19.60 -4.81 19.58
CA GLN A 34 -18.90 -3.63 19.08
C GLN A 34 -17.96 -3.96 17.90
N ALA A 35 -17.83 -5.23 17.51
CA ALA A 35 -16.93 -5.62 16.43
C ALA A 35 -17.40 -5.04 15.09
N LYS A 36 -16.46 -4.45 14.36
CA LYS A 36 -16.66 -3.86 13.03
C LYS A 36 -15.98 -4.76 11.99
N PHE A 37 -16.76 -5.30 11.06
CA PHE A 37 -16.27 -6.17 10.00
C PHE A 37 -16.25 -5.42 8.67
N ILE A 38 -15.05 -5.16 8.13
CA ILE A 38 -14.89 -4.58 6.79
C ILE A 38 -14.68 -5.69 5.77
N LEU A 39 -15.48 -5.69 4.72
CA LEU A 39 -15.46 -6.75 3.70
C LEU A 39 -14.65 -6.34 2.49
N PHE A 40 -14.02 -7.32 1.87
CA PHE A 40 -13.30 -7.18 0.61
C PHE A 40 -13.75 -8.25 -0.39
N HIS A 41 -13.85 -7.85 -1.65
CA HIS A 41 -14.05 -8.77 -2.77
C HIS A 41 -13.01 -8.45 -3.85
N ASN A 42 -12.14 -9.40 -4.19
CA ASN A 42 -11.03 -9.20 -5.13
C ASN A 42 -10.19 -7.97 -4.77
N LEU A 43 -9.83 -7.82 -3.48
CA LEU A 43 -9.07 -6.69 -2.93
C LEU A 43 -9.77 -5.33 -3.01
N LYS A 44 -11.06 -5.30 -3.37
CA LYS A 44 -11.90 -4.09 -3.37
C LYS A 44 -12.66 -4.00 -2.05
N PRO A 45 -12.50 -2.93 -1.25
CA PRO A 45 -13.28 -2.76 -0.04
C PRO A 45 -14.76 -2.50 -0.34
N LEU A 46 -15.64 -2.95 0.56
CA LEU A 46 -17.04 -2.55 0.58
C LEU A 46 -17.14 -1.11 1.10
N VAL A 47 -17.73 -0.23 0.31
CA VAL A 47 -17.85 1.20 0.63
C VAL A 47 -19.26 1.71 0.36
N ILE A 48 -19.62 2.79 1.06
CA ILE A 48 -20.79 3.60 0.76
C ILE A 48 -20.37 4.96 0.25
N ASP A 49 -21.23 5.58 -0.55
CA ASP A 49 -21.04 6.97 -0.96
C ASP A 49 -21.20 7.88 0.27
N GLN A 50 -20.29 8.85 0.41
CA GLN A 50 -20.33 9.86 1.46
C GLN A 50 -20.46 11.23 0.81
N LEU A 51 -21.59 11.89 1.04
CA LEU A 51 -21.81 13.26 0.62
C LEU A 51 -20.95 14.19 1.50
N SER A 52 -19.77 14.55 0.98
CA SER A 52 -18.94 15.60 1.55
C SER A 52 -18.51 16.53 0.42
N SER A 53 -18.71 17.83 0.60
CA SER A 53 -18.29 18.85 -0.37
C SER A 53 -16.87 19.34 -0.14
N GLU A 54 -16.32 19.19 1.08
CA GLU A 54 -15.05 19.79 1.48
C GLU A 54 -13.96 18.74 1.74
N PRO A 55 -12.71 18.97 1.26
CA PRO A 55 -11.57 18.13 1.61
C PRO A 55 -11.33 18.08 3.12
N VAL A 56 -11.03 16.89 3.65
CA VAL A 56 -10.64 16.71 5.06
C VAL A 56 -9.13 16.56 5.13
N ASN A 57 -8.45 17.42 5.89
CA ASN A 57 -6.98 17.47 5.99
C ASN A 57 -6.27 17.59 4.62
N GLY A 58 -6.90 18.26 3.65
CA GLY A 58 -6.36 18.42 2.29
C GLY A 58 -6.58 17.22 1.37
N PHE A 59 -7.32 16.19 1.79
CA PHE A 59 -7.66 15.03 0.98
C PHE A 59 -9.14 15.05 0.57
N PRO A 60 -9.46 14.71 -0.69
CA PRO A 60 -10.85 14.51 -1.08
C PRO A 60 -11.45 13.35 -0.28
N VAL A 61 -12.72 13.48 0.12
CA VAL A 61 -13.47 12.41 0.77
C VAL A 61 -14.81 12.30 0.09
N SER A 62 -15.10 11.16 -0.52
CA SER A 62 -16.37 10.88 -1.22
C SER A 62 -16.97 9.53 -0.86
N HIS A 63 -16.26 8.75 -0.05
CA HIS A 63 -16.64 7.39 0.32
C HIS A 63 -16.31 7.14 1.79
N LYS A 64 -16.98 6.15 2.35
CA LYS A 64 -16.73 5.62 3.69
C LYS A 64 -16.63 4.11 3.65
N LEU A 65 -15.79 3.51 4.49
CA LEU A 65 -15.79 2.05 4.65
C LEU A 65 -17.13 1.61 5.23
N SER A 66 -17.72 0.59 4.61
CA SER A 66 -18.88 -0.08 5.19
C SER A 66 -18.42 -1.17 6.15
N SER A 67 -18.99 -1.17 7.36
CA SER A 67 -18.73 -2.18 8.37
C SER A 67 -20.02 -2.89 8.76
N LEU A 68 -19.96 -4.21 8.88
CA LEU A 68 -21.09 -5.04 9.30
C LEU A 68 -20.90 -5.55 10.74
N PRO A 69 -21.99 -5.90 11.45
CA PRO A 69 -21.91 -6.60 12.73
C PRO A 69 -21.66 -8.10 12.55
N TRP A 70 -21.25 -8.79 13.64
CA TRP A 70 -20.95 -10.22 13.62
C TRP A 70 -22.11 -11.09 13.11
N GLN A 71 -23.35 -10.77 13.50
CA GLN A 71 -24.54 -11.58 13.19
C GLN A 71 -24.76 -11.69 11.67
N GLU A 72 -24.56 -10.61 10.93
CA GLU A 72 -24.69 -10.61 9.47
C GLU A 72 -23.56 -11.40 8.81
N VAL A 73 -22.33 -11.20 9.29
CA VAL A 73 -21.13 -11.85 8.76
C VAL A 73 -21.13 -13.37 9.04
N ALA A 74 -21.48 -13.79 10.25
CA ALA A 74 -21.48 -15.19 10.67
C ALA A 74 -22.43 -16.06 9.83
N SER A 75 -23.52 -15.47 9.31
CA SER A 75 -24.47 -16.15 8.42
C SER A 75 -23.86 -16.54 7.07
N VAL A 76 -22.89 -15.75 6.58
CA VAL A 76 -22.28 -15.96 5.27
C VAL A 76 -20.94 -16.69 5.32
N LEU A 77 -20.23 -16.61 6.45
CA LEU A 77 -18.90 -17.22 6.64
C LEU A 77 -18.87 -18.75 6.48
N ASN A 78 -19.98 -19.46 6.72
CA ASN A 78 -20.03 -20.92 6.57
C ASN A 78 -20.12 -21.35 5.09
N PRO A 79 -19.17 -22.13 4.53
CA PRO A 79 -19.29 -22.59 3.15
C PRO A 79 -20.35 -23.67 2.93
N THR A 80 -20.75 -24.43 3.96
CA THR A 80 -21.75 -25.51 3.80
C THR A 80 -23.19 -25.03 3.98
N GLY A 81 -23.39 -23.79 4.43
CA GLY A 81 -24.67 -23.07 4.33
C GLY A 81 -25.79 -23.46 5.30
N LEU A 82 -25.52 -24.30 6.31
CA LEU A 82 -26.58 -24.88 7.16
C LEU A 82 -26.62 -24.35 8.61
N ALA A 83 -25.61 -23.62 9.09
CA ALA A 83 -25.56 -23.10 10.46
C ALA A 83 -24.74 -21.80 10.57
N ILE A 84 -25.10 -20.96 11.55
CA ILE A 84 -24.30 -19.81 12.03
C ILE A 84 -22.92 -20.34 12.43
N VAL A 85 -21.86 -19.68 11.99
CA VAL A 85 -20.49 -20.06 12.38
C VAL A 85 -20.24 -19.56 13.80
N GLU A 86 -19.87 -20.47 14.71
CA GLU A 86 -19.45 -20.08 16.05
C GLU A 86 -18.01 -19.54 16.04
N PRO A 87 -17.66 -18.55 16.89
CA PRO A 87 -16.33 -17.95 16.90
C PRO A 87 -15.17 -18.94 17.00
N GLY A 88 -15.32 -19.99 17.82
CA GLY A 88 -14.32 -21.05 18.00
C GLY A 88 -14.10 -21.92 16.76
N GLU A 89 -14.98 -21.84 15.77
CA GLU A 89 -14.78 -22.48 14.45
C GLU A 89 -13.92 -21.63 13.52
N VAL A 90 -13.87 -20.31 13.76
CA VAL A 90 -13.08 -19.35 12.98
C VAL A 90 -11.69 -19.18 13.57
N VAL A 91 -11.54 -19.16 14.89
CA VAL A 91 -10.26 -18.94 15.56
C VAL A 91 -10.12 -19.82 16.81
N ASP A 92 -9.00 -20.53 16.93
CA ASP A 92 -8.72 -21.37 18.11
C ASP A 92 -8.03 -20.60 19.25
N LEU A 93 -7.76 -21.32 20.35
CA LEU A 93 -7.08 -20.79 21.54
C LEU A 93 -5.66 -20.25 21.29
N LYS A 94 -5.04 -20.58 20.15
CA LYS A 94 -3.68 -20.15 19.76
C LYS A 94 -3.71 -19.09 18.64
N GLY A 95 -4.88 -18.60 18.26
CA GLY A 95 -5.05 -17.65 17.15
C GLY A 95 -4.90 -18.29 15.77
N THR A 96 -5.01 -19.61 15.66
CA THR A 96 -5.06 -20.33 14.38
C THR A 96 -6.42 -20.12 13.74
N MET A 97 -6.44 -19.76 12.46
CA MET A 97 -7.69 -19.55 11.73
C MET A 97 -8.21 -20.87 11.19
N TRP A 98 -9.51 -21.07 11.31
CA TRP A 98 -10.25 -22.21 10.80
C TRP A 98 -9.74 -23.60 11.27
N PRO A 99 -9.59 -23.81 12.60
CA PRO A 99 -8.92 -24.98 13.17
C PRO A 99 -9.49 -26.35 12.73
N LYS A 100 -10.81 -26.47 12.58
CA LYS A 100 -11.47 -27.74 12.19
C LYS A 100 -11.08 -28.23 10.79
N GLN A 101 -10.64 -27.32 9.92
CA GLN A 101 -10.19 -27.67 8.57
C GLN A 101 -8.76 -28.22 8.56
N LEU A 102 -8.00 -27.96 9.61
CA LEU A 102 -6.64 -28.45 9.77
C LEU A 102 -6.66 -29.88 10.33
N THR A 103 -7.52 -30.15 11.31
CA THR A 103 -7.61 -31.46 11.99
C THR A 103 -8.18 -32.57 11.10
N SER A 104 -8.97 -32.22 10.09
CA SER A 104 -9.57 -33.17 9.13
C SER A 104 -8.65 -33.58 7.98
N ARG A 105 -7.40 -33.09 7.94
CA ARG A 105 -6.48 -33.28 6.80
C ARG A 105 -5.23 -34.08 7.15
N SER A 106 -4.82 -34.93 6.21
CA SER A 106 -3.47 -35.48 6.22
C SER A 106 -2.47 -34.35 5.95
N ALA A 107 -1.45 -34.21 6.80
CA ALA A 107 -0.37 -33.25 6.61
C ALA A 107 0.47 -33.50 5.34
N LYS A 108 0.36 -34.69 4.75
CA LYS A 108 0.93 -35.04 3.43
C LYS A 108 0.13 -34.50 2.25
N SER A 109 -1.09 -34.01 2.46
CA SER A 109 -1.92 -33.42 1.40
C SER A 109 -1.24 -32.20 0.79
N ARG A 110 -1.25 -32.13 -0.55
CA ARG A 110 -0.74 -30.98 -1.32
C ARG A 110 -1.84 -30.00 -1.71
N GLN A 111 -3.09 -30.26 -1.35
CA GLN A 111 -4.20 -29.35 -1.64
C GLN A 111 -4.10 -28.09 -0.76
N PRO A 112 -4.18 -26.87 -1.35
CA PRO A 112 -4.06 -25.63 -0.60
C PRO A 112 -5.18 -25.50 0.43
N ILE A 113 -4.88 -25.03 1.63
CA ILE A 113 -5.87 -24.76 2.68
C ILE A 113 -6.45 -23.36 2.51
N LEU A 114 -5.57 -22.37 2.35
CA LEU A 114 -5.94 -20.99 2.07
C LEU A 114 -6.70 -20.87 0.75
N GLY A 115 -7.79 -20.10 0.77
CA GLY A 115 -8.69 -19.90 -0.36
C GLY A 115 -9.85 -20.89 -0.44
N GLN A 116 -9.92 -21.89 0.43
CA GLN A 116 -11.13 -22.73 0.56
C GLN A 116 -12.20 -22.11 1.47
N PHE A 117 -11.78 -21.18 2.33
CA PHE A 117 -12.62 -20.47 3.27
C PHE A 117 -12.25 -18.98 3.25
N PRO A 118 -13.17 -18.08 3.66
CA PRO A 118 -12.90 -16.65 3.73
C PRO A 118 -11.63 -16.35 4.54
N ILE A 119 -10.82 -15.42 4.06
CA ILE A 119 -9.66 -14.93 4.82
C ILE A 119 -10.19 -13.98 5.89
N VAL A 120 -9.88 -14.22 7.15
CA VAL A 120 -10.33 -13.40 8.29
C VAL A 120 -9.10 -12.88 9.03
N ILE A 121 -9.01 -11.56 9.21
CA ILE A 121 -7.81 -10.89 9.72
C ILE A 121 -8.20 -9.91 10.82
N PHE A 122 -7.59 -10.06 12.00
CA PHE A 122 -7.74 -9.09 13.08
C PHE A 122 -6.85 -7.88 12.81
N LEU A 123 -7.41 -6.67 12.76
CA LEU A 123 -6.66 -5.45 12.45
C LEU A 123 -6.22 -4.69 13.71
N GLY A 124 -6.97 -4.86 14.81
CA GLY A 124 -6.77 -4.15 16.06
C GLY A 124 -8.11 -3.72 16.68
N THR A 125 -8.03 -2.74 17.59
CA THR A 125 -9.20 -2.01 18.11
C THR A 125 -9.11 -0.53 17.75
N ASP A 126 -10.24 0.19 17.81
CA ASP A 126 -10.17 1.65 17.86
C ASP A 126 -9.50 2.13 19.16
N ALA A 127 -9.15 3.42 19.21
CA ALA A 127 -8.30 3.95 20.28
C ALA A 127 -8.94 3.79 21.66
N SER A 128 -8.20 3.20 22.60
CA SER A 128 -8.60 2.98 23.98
C SER A 128 -7.42 3.23 24.92
N SER A 129 -7.70 3.81 26.08
CA SER A 129 -6.73 4.03 27.16
C SER A 129 -6.40 2.78 27.98
N GLU A 130 -7.14 1.68 27.81
CA GLU A 130 -6.95 0.43 28.56
C GLU A 130 -6.41 -0.68 27.68
N GLN A 131 -5.40 -1.39 28.19
CA GLN A 131 -4.74 -2.47 27.47
C GLN A 131 -5.31 -3.83 27.88
N PRO A 132 -5.60 -4.73 26.92
CA PRO A 132 -6.07 -6.07 27.22
C PRO A 132 -4.96 -6.98 27.78
N ASP A 133 -5.37 -7.94 28.61
CA ASP A 133 -4.53 -9.02 29.15
C ASP A 133 -4.58 -10.24 28.21
N VAL A 134 -3.42 -10.79 27.86
CA VAL A 134 -3.25 -11.90 26.91
C VAL A 134 -4.04 -13.16 27.31
N ASN A 135 -4.36 -13.35 28.59
CA ASN A 135 -5.08 -14.54 29.06
C ASN A 135 -6.58 -14.29 29.25
N LYS A 136 -7.07 -13.05 29.05
CA LYS A 136 -8.45 -12.67 29.32
C LYS A 136 -9.24 -12.36 28.05
N PRO A 137 -10.57 -12.54 28.07
CA PRO A 137 -11.46 -12.02 27.03
C PRO A 137 -11.37 -10.49 26.90
N LEU A 138 -11.67 -9.99 25.70
CA LEU A 138 -11.89 -8.57 25.42
C LEU A 138 -12.96 -8.00 26.38
N GLN A 139 -12.66 -6.84 26.95
CA GLN A 139 -13.61 -6.03 27.71
C GLN A 139 -14.04 -4.81 26.86
N PRO A 140 -15.25 -4.25 27.07
CA PRO A 140 -15.70 -3.07 26.34
C PRO A 140 -14.76 -1.86 26.45
N SER A 141 -14.02 -1.74 27.56
CA SER A 141 -13.06 -0.66 27.76
C SER A 141 -11.85 -0.74 26.83
N HIS A 142 -11.53 -1.89 26.26
CA HIS A 142 -10.37 -2.09 25.36
C HIS A 142 -10.61 -1.59 23.91
N GLY A 143 -11.79 -1.02 23.62
CA GLY A 143 -12.17 -0.50 22.31
C GLY A 143 -12.90 -1.52 21.42
N SER A 144 -13.43 -1.02 20.30
CA SER A 144 -14.19 -1.77 19.31
C SER A 144 -13.24 -2.58 18.43
N PRO A 145 -13.35 -3.92 18.38
CA PRO A 145 -12.55 -4.76 17.50
C PRO A 145 -12.82 -4.47 16.04
N ILE A 146 -11.77 -4.53 15.22
CA ILE A 146 -11.88 -4.35 13.77
C ILE A 146 -11.30 -5.57 13.07
N TRP A 147 -12.08 -6.15 12.17
CA TRP A 147 -11.72 -7.32 11.39
C TRP A 147 -11.88 -7.04 9.90
N ALA A 148 -10.93 -7.51 9.09
CA ALA A 148 -11.07 -7.58 7.64
C ALA A 148 -11.41 -9.00 7.20
N ILE A 149 -12.34 -9.11 6.24
CA ILE A 149 -12.73 -10.39 5.67
C ILE A 149 -12.69 -10.33 4.14
N ASP A 150 -11.90 -11.22 3.54
CA ASP A 150 -11.99 -11.48 2.10
C ASP A 150 -13.12 -12.46 1.84
N VAL A 151 -14.15 -11.98 1.15
CA VAL A 151 -15.33 -12.76 0.80
C VAL A 151 -15.31 -13.22 -0.66
N THR A 152 -14.18 -13.10 -1.34
CA THR A 152 -14.03 -13.45 -2.75
C THR A 152 -14.51 -14.86 -3.06
N GLY A 153 -14.10 -15.86 -2.26
CA GLY A 153 -14.49 -17.26 -2.44
C GLY A 153 -15.97 -17.57 -2.17
N ILE A 154 -16.72 -16.63 -1.57
CA ILE A 154 -18.15 -16.81 -1.23
C ILE A 154 -19.02 -15.69 -1.82
N HIS A 155 -18.52 -14.94 -2.79
CA HIS A 155 -19.19 -13.74 -3.31
C HIS A 155 -20.59 -14.05 -3.88
N GLU A 156 -20.74 -15.14 -4.64
CA GLU A 156 -22.04 -15.55 -5.19
C GLU A 156 -23.10 -15.79 -4.09
N LYS A 157 -22.68 -16.29 -2.94
CA LYS A 157 -23.56 -16.49 -1.77
C LYS A 157 -23.94 -15.15 -1.17
N ILE A 158 -22.97 -14.24 -1.02
CA ILE A 158 -23.19 -12.89 -0.49
C ILE A 158 -24.13 -12.07 -1.37
N CYS A 159 -24.08 -12.23 -2.70
CA CYS A 159 -25.01 -11.56 -3.60
C CYS A 159 -26.49 -11.95 -3.36
N LYS A 160 -26.74 -13.08 -2.69
CA LYS A 160 -28.09 -13.55 -2.34
C LYS A 160 -28.53 -13.11 -0.95
N THR A 161 -27.71 -12.35 -0.22
CA THR A 161 -28.03 -11.84 1.12
C THR A 161 -28.21 -10.32 1.10
N SER A 162 -28.61 -9.76 2.25
CA SER A 162 -28.77 -8.31 2.42
C SER A 162 -27.46 -7.53 2.40
N ILE A 163 -26.29 -8.19 2.39
CA ILE A 163 -24.97 -7.56 2.52
C ILE A 163 -24.71 -6.52 1.42
N LEU A 164 -25.19 -6.74 0.19
CA LEU A 164 -25.07 -5.75 -0.89
C LEU A 164 -25.88 -4.47 -0.63
N GLY A 165 -26.86 -4.50 0.28
CA GLY A 165 -27.54 -3.32 0.79
C GLY A 165 -26.64 -2.41 1.64
N HIS A 166 -25.49 -2.90 2.09
CA HIS A 166 -24.55 -2.15 2.93
C HIS A 166 -23.47 -1.42 2.12
N GLY A 167 -23.47 -1.52 0.79
CA GLY A 167 -22.54 -0.78 -0.06
C GLY A 167 -22.13 -1.50 -1.34
N LYS A 168 -21.08 -0.99 -1.97
CA LYS A 168 -20.52 -1.51 -3.24
C LYS A 168 -19.03 -1.77 -3.10
N PHE A 169 -18.56 -2.86 -3.70
CA PHE A 169 -17.13 -3.16 -3.77
C PHE A 169 -16.47 -2.31 -4.86
N LEU A 170 -15.58 -1.40 -4.48
CA LEU A 170 -14.91 -0.50 -5.41
C LEU A 170 -13.40 -0.65 -5.40
N ASP A 171 -12.77 -0.40 -6.55
CA ASP A 171 -11.32 -0.33 -6.65
C ASP A 171 -10.79 0.75 -5.71
N MET A 172 -9.92 0.36 -4.78
CA MET A 172 -9.37 1.23 -3.76
C MET A 172 -8.60 2.44 -4.36
N LYS A 173 -8.08 2.35 -5.59
CA LYS A 173 -7.48 3.50 -6.30
C LYS A 173 -8.51 4.56 -6.74
N LYS A 174 -9.79 4.21 -6.75
CA LYS A 174 -10.92 5.09 -7.15
C LYS A 174 -11.77 5.53 -5.94
N VAL A 175 -11.46 5.04 -4.75
CA VAL A 175 -12.17 5.37 -3.52
C VAL A 175 -11.39 6.46 -2.78
N ASN A 176 -12.10 7.52 -2.39
CA ASN A 176 -11.53 8.57 -1.54
C ASN A 176 -12.16 8.50 -0.14
N LEU A 177 -11.45 7.85 0.78
CA LEU A 177 -11.75 7.70 2.21
C LEU A 177 -11.11 8.81 3.06
N ALA A 178 -11.61 9.00 4.28
CA ALA A 178 -10.88 9.76 5.30
C ALA A 178 -9.57 9.05 5.69
N LEU A 179 -8.57 9.79 6.17
CA LEU A 179 -7.21 9.26 6.46
C LEU A 179 -7.19 7.99 7.32
N ASN A 180 -7.95 7.98 8.42
CA ASN A 180 -8.01 6.82 9.31
C ASN A 180 -8.57 5.57 8.60
N GLU A 181 -9.57 5.76 7.75
CA GLU A 181 -10.18 4.68 6.96
C GLU A 181 -9.28 4.24 5.80
N ALA A 182 -8.59 5.18 5.15
CA ALA A 182 -7.61 4.87 4.11
C ALA A 182 -6.45 4.04 4.67
N ASN A 183 -5.91 4.38 5.85
CA ASN A 183 -4.90 3.58 6.54
C ASN A 183 -5.42 2.18 6.90
N LEU A 184 -6.64 2.09 7.45
CA LEU A 184 -7.25 0.82 7.82
C LEU A 184 -7.48 -0.07 6.58
N ALA A 185 -8.00 0.50 5.50
CA ALA A 185 -8.19 -0.20 4.22
C ALA A 185 -6.85 -0.66 3.63
N ALA A 186 -5.79 0.15 3.72
CA ALA A 186 -4.45 -0.21 3.27
C ALA A 186 -3.88 -1.41 4.06
N GLN A 187 -4.01 -1.39 5.38
CA GLN A 187 -3.60 -2.51 6.24
C GLN A 187 -4.39 -3.78 5.89
N ALA A 188 -5.71 -3.69 5.78
CA ALA A 188 -6.57 -4.81 5.44
C ALA A 188 -6.23 -5.40 4.06
N ARG A 189 -6.13 -4.55 3.04
CA ARG A 189 -5.85 -4.95 1.65
C ARG A 189 -4.51 -5.68 1.54
N ALA A 190 -3.44 -5.13 2.13
CA ALA A 190 -2.11 -5.74 2.08
C ALA A 190 -2.10 -7.12 2.77
N MET A 191 -2.79 -7.23 3.91
CA MET A 191 -2.88 -8.48 4.66
C MET A 191 -3.71 -9.56 3.94
N ILE A 192 -4.83 -9.17 3.33
CA ILE A 192 -5.66 -10.08 2.52
C ILE A 192 -4.87 -10.56 1.30
N ASP A 193 -4.27 -9.63 0.57
CA ASP A 193 -3.47 -9.93 -0.61
C ASP A 193 -2.31 -10.90 -0.30
N TRP A 194 -1.60 -10.69 0.81
CA TRP A 194 -0.54 -11.59 1.26
C TRP A 194 -1.08 -13.00 1.60
N ASN A 195 -2.16 -13.11 2.38
CA ASN A 195 -2.78 -14.41 2.69
C ASN A 195 -3.28 -15.13 1.43
N ALA A 196 -3.84 -14.39 0.46
CA ALA A 196 -4.38 -14.96 -0.77
C ALA A 196 -3.30 -15.54 -1.70
N ARG A 197 -2.13 -14.89 -1.78
CA ARG A 197 -1.04 -15.28 -2.70
C ARG A 197 -0.10 -16.34 -2.13
N ASN A 198 0.07 -16.42 -0.81
CA ASN A 198 1.09 -17.26 -0.18
C ASN A 198 0.53 -18.60 0.33
N LYS A 199 -0.11 -19.37 -0.56
CA LYS A 199 -0.80 -20.64 -0.22
C LYS A 199 0.11 -21.82 0.11
N PHE A 200 1.40 -21.69 -0.18
CA PHE A 200 2.41 -22.74 -0.01
C PHE A 200 3.65 -22.20 0.71
N CYS A 201 4.30 -23.06 1.47
CA CYS A 201 5.50 -22.74 2.23
C CYS A 201 6.68 -22.56 1.28
N ALA A 202 7.33 -21.39 1.34
CA ALA A 202 8.50 -21.08 0.50
C ALA A 202 9.67 -22.05 0.71
N ALA A 203 9.79 -22.68 1.88
CA ALA A 203 10.89 -23.60 2.17
C ALA A 203 10.68 -25.04 1.66
N CYS A 204 9.44 -25.56 1.63
CA CYS A 204 9.20 -26.98 1.31
C CYS A 204 8.01 -27.26 0.38
N GLY A 205 7.31 -26.22 -0.08
CA GLY A 205 6.18 -26.33 -1.01
C GLY A 205 4.94 -27.04 -0.45
N ARG A 206 4.88 -27.33 0.86
CA ARG A 206 3.65 -27.83 1.49
C ARG A 206 2.65 -26.69 1.67
N PRO A 207 1.33 -26.97 1.72
CA PRO A 207 0.33 -25.95 2.02
C PRO A 207 0.64 -25.18 3.31
N THR A 208 0.19 -23.93 3.36
CA THR A 208 0.20 -23.10 4.56
C THR A 208 -1.20 -22.92 5.12
N TYR A 209 -1.28 -22.59 6.41
CA TYR A 209 -2.49 -22.16 7.07
C TYR A 209 -2.27 -20.84 7.80
N SER A 210 -3.34 -20.07 7.98
CA SER A 210 -3.28 -18.77 8.63
C SER A 210 -3.28 -18.92 10.15
N ALA A 211 -2.34 -18.24 10.79
CA ALA A 211 -2.13 -18.20 12.23
C ALA A 211 -1.99 -16.74 12.67
N TRP A 212 -2.01 -16.53 13.98
CA TRP A 212 -1.91 -15.21 14.59
C TRP A 212 -2.96 -14.24 14.05
N ALA A 213 -4.20 -14.70 13.94
CA ALA A 213 -5.34 -13.92 13.42
C ALA A 213 -5.08 -13.27 12.06
N GLY A 214 -4.43 -13.99 11.14
CA GLY A 214 -4.11 -13.50 9.79
C GLY A 214 -2.68 -13.00 9.60
N TRP A 215 -1.88 -12.87 10.67
CA TRP A 215 -0.55 -12.23 10.65
C TRP A 215 0.65 -13.18 10.59
N LYS A 216 0.39 -14.47 10.46
CA LYS A 216 1.42 -15.48 10.25
C LYS A 216 0.89 -16.58 9.34
N LEU A 217 1.72 -17.06 8.42
CA LEU A 217 1.45 -18.28 7.68
C LEU A 217 2.34 -19.39 8.23
N ALA A 218 1.73 -20.48 8.66
CA ALA A 218 2.41 -21.64 9.20
C ALA A 218 2.36 -22.80 8.20
N CYS A 219 3.44 -23.56 8.10
CA CYS A 219 3.51 -24.75 7.25
C CYS A 219 2.74 -25.91 7.89
N THR A 220 2.03 -26.70 7.09
CA THR A 220 1.31 -27.89 7.58
C THR A 220 2.20 -28.96 8.20
N SER A 221 3.52 -28.99 7.91
CA SER A 221 4.46 -29.88 8.61
C SER A 221 4.47 -29.64 10.11
N ASN A 222 4.11 -28.44 10.58
CA ASN A 222 4.04 -28.13 12.00
C ASN A 222 2.89 -28.86 12.71
N LEU A 223 1.93 -29.42 11.96
CA LEU A 223 0.84 -30.23 12.50
C LEU A 223 1.26 -31.67 12.81
N GLU A 224 2.30 -32.19 12.13
CA GLU A 224 2.80 -33.56 12.29
C GLU A 224 3.50 -33.79 13.64
N LYS A 225 4.02 -32.72 14.25
CA LYS A 225 4.79 -32.77 15.51
C LYS A 225 4.00 -33.13 16.76
N ASN A 226 2.67 -33.04 16.73
CA ASN A 226 1.85 -33.31 17.92
C ASN A 226 1.57 -34.81 18.17
N GLY A 227 2.23 -35.73 17.45
CA GLY A 227 1.93 -37.16 17.55
C GLY A 227 3.10 -38.14 17.43
N GLN A 228 4.36 -37.69 17.34
CA GLN A 228 5.54 -38.59 17.25
C GLN A 228 6.56 -38.24 18.33
N SER A 229 6.89 -39.24 19.16
CA SER A 229 8.05 -39.21 20.06
C SER A 229 9.34 -39.10 19.24
N ASP A 230 10.37 -38.48 19.83
CA ASP A 230 11.69 -38.22 19.21
C ASP A 230 12.49 -39.48 18.78
N ASP A 231 11.88 -40.65 18.81
CA ASP A 231 12.53 -41.93 18.58
C ASP A 231 12.38 -42.39 17.13
N VAL A 232 13.53 -42.39 16.44
CA VAL A 232 13.82 -43.01 15.13
C VAL A 232 13.27 -42.25 13.91
N LYS A 233 14.08 -41.34 13.36
CA LYS A 233 13.89 -40.83 12.00
C LYS A 233 14.17 -41.95 10.99
N ASP A 234 13.15 -42.39 10.26
CA ASP A 234 13.30 -43.27 9.11
C ASP A 234 14.29 -42.64 8.11
N PRO A 235 15.38 -43.32 7.72
CA PRO A 235 16.35 -42.83 6.74
C PRO A 235 15.74 -42.41 5.38
N GLY A 236 14.53 -42.86 5.07
CA GLY A 236 13.77 -42.48 3.87
C GLY A 236 12.80 -41.29 4.05
N SER A 237 12.69 -40.73 5.26
CA SER A 237 11.75 -39.63 5.52
C SER A 237 12.22 -38.31 4.87
N PRO A 238 11.33 -37.56 4.18
CA PRO A 238 11.70 -36.28 3.59
C PRO A 238 12.17 -35.31 4.69
N PRO A 239 13.17 -34.46 4.41
CA PRO A 239 13.69 -33.54 5.42
C PRO A 239 12.57 -32.70 6.01
N GLU A 240 12.59 -32.55 7.33
CA GLU A 240 11.66 -31.71 8.05
C GLU A 240 11.75 -30.27 7.54
N CYS A 241 10.60 -29.58 7.49
CA CYS A 241 10.60 -28.19 7.08
C CYS A 241 11.43 -27.36 8.07
N VAL A 242 12.26 -26.45 7.57
CA VAL A 242 13.04 -25.52 8.40
C VAL A 242 12.17 -24.67 9.34
N THR A 243 10.88 -24.51 9.02
CA THR A 243 9.91 -23.83 9.91
C THR A 243 9.58 -24.62 11.17
N ALA A 244 9.98 -25.88 11.26
CA ALA A 244 9.64 -26.79 12.34
C ALA A 244 10.71 -26.81 13.46
N ASN A 245 12.00 -26.64 13.12
CA ASN A 245 13.14 -26.97 13.99
C ASN A 245 14.11 -25.80 14.21
N PHE A 246 13.61 -24.63 14.63
CA PHE A 246 14.41 -23.44 15.01
C PHE A 246 14.77 -22.46 13.89
N SER A 247 13.99 -21.37 13.85
CA SER A 247 14.37 -19.95 13.59
C SER A 247 13.14 -19.19 13.07
N ILE A 248 13.07 -17.90 13.34
CA ILE A 248 12.04 -17.02 12.77
C ILE A 248 12.31 -16.91 11.28
N GLN A 249 11.37 -17.39 10.47
CA GLN A 249 11.47 -17.36 9.00
C GLN A 249 10.64 -16.19 8.47
N ASN A 250 11.28 -15.24 7.79
CA ASN A 250 10.63 -14.02 7.31
C ASN A 250 9.42 -14.29 6.39
N PHE A 251 9.49 -15.32 5.55
CA PHE A 251 8.42 -15.71 4.63
C PHE A 251 7.15 -16.23 5.32
N CYS A 252 7.21 -16.50 6.63
CA CYS A 252 6.03 -16.80 7.44
C CYS A 252 5.27 -15.53 7.86
N TYR A 253 5.80 -14.33 7.60
CA TYR A 253 5.24 -13.05 8.02
C TYR A 253 4.90 -12.16 6.81
N PRO A 254 3.99 -11.18 6.97
CA PRO A 254 3.61 -10.27 5.90
C PRO A 254 4.80 -9.54 5.33
N ARG A 255 4.87 -9.51 3.99
CA ARG A 255 5.92 -8.82 3.25
C ARG A 255 5.60 -7.32 3.16
N THR A 256 6.63 -6.49 3.28
CA THR A 256 6.56 -5.06 2.98
C THR A 256 7.79 -4.70 2.18
N ASP A 257 7.61 -4.39 0.90
CA ASP A 257 8.73 -4.10 0.00
C ASP A 257 9.10 -2.61 0.12
N PRO A 258 10.32 -2.27 0.55
CA PRO A 258 10.76 -0.88 0.64
C PRO A 258 11.02 -0.31 -0.77
N VAL A 259 10.48 0.88 -1.03
CA VAL A 259 10.59 1.58 -2.32
C VAL A 259 11.02 3.01 -2.04
N CYS A 260 12.17 3.46 -2.54
CA CYS A 260 12.51 4.88 -2.50
C CYS A 260 11.73 5.63 -3.57
N ILE A 261 11.28 6.84 -3.25
CA ILE A 261 10.69 7.78 -4.22
C ILE A 261 11.33 9.15 -4.05
N MET A 262 11.99 9.62 -5.11
CA MET A 262 13.01 10.66 -5.04
C MET A 262 12.53 11.95 -5.70
N GLY A 263 12.44 13.02 -4.91
CA GLY A 263 12.41 14.38 -5.44
C GLY A 263 13.84 14.87 -5.68
N VAL A 264 14.30 14.88 -6.93
CA VAL A 264 15.68 15.24 -7.27
C VAL A 264 15.72 16.71 -7.71
N THR A 265 16.34 17.58 -6.93
CA THR A 265 16.57 18.97 -7.39
C THR A 265 17.80 19.03 -8.29
N ASN A 266 17.89 20.03 -9.16
CA ASN A 266 19.16 20.35 -9.80
C ASN A 266 20.20 20.85 -8.77
N SER A 267 21.42 21.11 -9.22
CA SER A 267 22.53 21.54 -8.33
C SER A 267 22.28 22.89 -7.63
N THR A 268 21.54 23.81 -8.26
CA THR A 268 21.16 25.12 -7.68
C THR A 268 19.92 25.05 -6.79
N GLY A 269 19.11 24.00 -6.91
CA GLY A 269 17.88 23.80 -6.14
C GLY A 269 16.66 24.57 -6.67
N ASP A 270 16.71 25.15 -7.88
CA ASP A 270 15.62 25.95 -8.47
C ASP A 270 14.69 25.17 -9.42
N SER A 271 15.07 23.95 -9.80
CA SER A 271 14.24 23.02 -10.57
C SER A 271 14.23 21.62 -9.94
N ILE A 272 13.24 20.81 -10.33
CA ILE A 272 13.06 19.42 -9.88
C ILE A 272 12.94 18.49 -11.09
N LEU A 273 13.67 17.37 -11.07
CA LEU A 273 13.59 16.31 -12.05
C LEU A 273 12.30 15.52 -11.85
N LEU A 274 11.52 15.37 -12.91
CA LEU A 274 10.37 14.48 -12.96
C LEU A 274 10.44 13.60 -14.19
N GLY A 275 10.01 12.35 -14.06
CA GLY A 275 9.95 11.36 -15.14
C GLY A 275 8.52 10.96 -15.48
N ARG A 276 8.34 10.37 -16.66
CA ARG A 276 7.09 9.72 -17.08
C ARG A 276 7.33 8.42 -17.85
N LYS A 277 6.36 7.51 -17.74
CA LYS A 277 6.30 6.27 -18.54
C LYS A 277 5.34 6.46 -19.72
N SER A 278 5.60 5.77 -20.83
CA SER A 278 4.79 5.84 -22.06
C SER A 278 3.33 5.43 -21.85
N VAL A 279 3.07 4.56 -20.88
CA VAL A 279 1.72 4.10 -20.52
C VAL A 279 0.89 5.13 -19.75
N TRP A 280 1.49 6.25 -19.30
CA TRP A 280 0.79 7.30 -18.56
C TRP A 280 0.17 8.34 -19.50
N PRO A 281 -0.93 9.00 -19.09
CA PRO A 281 -1.52 10.10 -19.86
C PRO A 281 -0.47 11.14 -20.27
N PRO A 282 -0.49 11.68 -21.49
CA PRO A 282 0.46 12.71 -21.93
C PRO A 282 0.51 13.88 -20.93
N GLY A 283 1.73 14.35 -20.63
CA GLY A 283 1.94 15.45 -19.68
C GLY A 283 1.84 15.06 -18.21
N HIS A 284 1.58 13.80 -17.86
CA HIS A 284 1.67 13.33 -16.47
C HIS A 284 3.11 12.98 -16.09
N TYR A 285 3.67 13.67 -15.10
CA TYR A 285 5.05 13.53 -14.61
C TYR A 285 5.07 13.29 -13.09
N SER A 286 6.01 12.48 -12.62
CA SER A 286 6.15 12.10 -11.21
C SER A 286 7.62 12.07 -10.77
N CYS A 287 7.85 11.97 -9.47
CA CYS A 287 9.14 11.59 -8.92
C CYS A 287 9.58 10.22 -9.45
N LEU A 288 10.89 10.01 -9.57
CA LEU A 288 11.50 8.72 -9.85
C LEU A 288 11.35 7.79 -8.64
N ALA A 289 11.22 6.48 -8.84
CA ALA A 289 11.00 5.56 -7.73
C ALA A 289 11.43 4.14 -8.03
N GLY A 290 12.08 3.51 -7.06
CA GLY A 290 12.70 2.19 -7.19
C GLY A 290 12.65 1.34 -5.95
N PHE A 291 12.70 0.02 -6.14
CA PHE A 291 12.84 -0.92 -5.03
C PHE A 291 14.26 -0.82 -4.45
N ILE A 292 14.36 -0.89 -3.11
CA ILE A 292 15.67 -1.06 -2.46
C ILE A 292 16.11 -2.52 -2.67
N GLU A 293 17.32 -2.72 -3.17
CA GLU A 293 17.89 -4.05 -3.38
C GLU A 293 18.53 -4.65 -2.10
N PRO A 294 18.71 -5.98 -2.02
CA PRO A 294 19.38 -6.61 -0.91
C PRO A 294 20.80 -6.07 -0.68
N GLY A 295 21.02 -5.47 0.49
CA GLY A 295 22.33 -4.91 0.87
C GLY A 295 22.46 -3.41 0.63
N GLU A 296 21.46 -2.75 0.02
CA GLU A 296 21.46 -1.30 -0.18
C GLU A 296 20.97 -0.54 1.05
N SER A 297 21.60 0.62 1.28
CA SER A 297 21.01 1.69 2.08
C SER A 297 19.94 2.44 1.29
N ILE A 298 19.18 3.33 1.95
CA ILE A 298 18.25 4.23 1.26
C ILE A 298 19.04 5.09 0.26
N GLU A 299 20.20 5.57 0.68
CA GLU A 299 21.09 6.43 -0.07
C GLU A 299 21.65 5.75 -1.32
N ASP A 300 22.05 4.48 -1.21
CA ASP A 300 22.57 3.71 -2.34
C ASP A 300 21.48 3.43 -3.38
N CYS A 301 20.29 3.02 -2.94
CA CYS A 301 19.13 2.83 -3.83
C CYS A 301 18.79 4.12 -4.58
N CYS A 302 18.80 5.27 -3.90
CA CYS A 302 18.50 6.56 -4.55
C CYS A 302 19.55 6.92 -5.61
N LYS A 303 20.83 6.67 -5.34
CA LYS A 303 21.90 6.92 -6.30
C LYS A 303 21.81 5.99 -7.51
N ARG A 304 21.58 4.70 -7.26
CA ARG A 304 21.44 3.69 -8.32
C ARG A 304 20.23 4.01 -9.19
N GLU A 305 19.05 4.14 -8.59
CA GLU A 305 17.80 4.27 -9.35
C GLU A 305 17.73 5.58 -10.16
N VAL A 306 18.16 6.71 -9.59
CA VAL A 306 18.18 7.98 -10.35
C VAL A 306 19.17 7.90 -11.51
N LEU A 307 20.33 7.26 -11.31
CA LEU A 307 21.31 7.04 -12.36
C LEU A 307 20.76 6.11 -13.46
N GLU A 308 20.14 4.99 -13.10
CA GLU A 308 19.60 4.00 -14.05
C GLU A 308 18.44 4.57 -14.89
N GLU A 309 17.49 5.27 -14.26
CA GLU A 309 16.30 5.77 -14.96
C GLU A 309 16.57 7.05 -15.77
N SER A 310 17.47 7.92 -15.30
CA SER A 310 17.63 9.27 -15.85
C SER A 310 19.06 9.67 -16.20
N GLY A 311 20.07 8.87 -15.83
CA GLY A 311 21.48 9.20 -16.01
C GLY A 311 22.01 10.29 -15.09
N VAL A 312 21.15 10.89 -14.24
CA VAL A 312 21.54 11.98 -13.33
C VAL A 312 22.24 11.41 -12.10
N GLY A 313 23.45 11.90 -11.81
CA GLY A 313 24.13 11.59 -10.56
C GLY A 313 23.59 12.43 -9.40
N VAL A 314 23.47 11.85 -8.20
CA VAL A 314 23.02 12.56 -6.98
C VAL A 314 24.00 12.40 -5.82
N ASP A 315 24.15 13.43 -4.99
CA ASP A 315 25.08 13.44 -3.86
C ASP A 315 24.39 13.26 -2.50
N SER A 316 23.55 14.21 -2.16
CA SER A 316 22.84 14.34 -0.89
C SER A 316 21.50 13.64 -0.99
N VAL A 317 21.16 12.90 0.05
CA VAL A 317 19.90 12.17 0.15
C VAL A 317 19.34 12.46 1.53
N ASN A 318 18.18 13.10 1.59
CA ASN A 318 17.54 13.52 2.82
C ASN A 318 16.16 12.90 2.92
N TYR A 319 15.88 12.17 4.00
CA TYR A 319 14.56 11.59 4.22
C TYR A 319 13.46 12.67 4.27
N HIS A 320 12.41 12.46 3.46
CA HIS A 320 11.21 13.26 3.46
C HIS A 320 10.14 12.59 4.35
N SER A 321 9.40 11.61 3.84
CA SER A 321 8.31 10.99 4.61
C SER A 321 8.12 9.55 4.14
N SER A 322 7.23 8.80 4.79
CA SER A 322 6.92 7.45 4.36
C SER A 322 5.43 7.25 4.17
N GLN A 323 5.03 6.54 3.12
CA GLN A 323 3.63 6.20 2.85
C GLN A 323 3.49 4.70 2.59
N PRO A 324 2.65 3.97 3.34
CA PRO A 324 2.24 2.63 2.94
C PRO A 324 1.56 2.66 1.57
N TRP A 325 1.93 1.76 0.67
CA TRP A 325 1.33 1.64 -0.65
C TRP A 325 0.81 0.22 -0.86
N PRO A 326 -0.49 -0.02 -0.62
CA PRO A 326 -1.05 -1.37 -0.51
C PRO A 326 -1.37 -1.96 -1.89
N PHE A 327 -0.48 -1.79 -2.88
CA PHE A 327 -0.66 -2.25 -4.26
C PHE A 327 0.63 -2.91 -4.81
N PRO A 328 0.99 -4.12 -4.32
CA PRO A 328 0.23 -4.94 -3.38
C PRO A 328 0.56 -4.72 -1.89
N GLY A 329 1.78 -4.30 -1.56
CA GLY A 329 2.24 -4.15 -0.17
C GLY A 329 3.66 -3.57 -0.06
N SER A 330 3.82 -2.30 -0.46
CA SER A 330 5.10 -1.59 -0.41
C SER A 330 5.11 -0.51 0.68
N LEU A 331 6.30 -0.10 1.12
CA LEU A 331 6.49 1.12 1.90
C LEU A 331 7.23 2.12 1.02
N MET A 332 6.54 3.16 0.58
CA MET A 332 7.16 4.27 -0.14
C MET A 332 7.94 5.12 0.85
N ILE A 333 9.23 5.30 0.58
CA ILE A 333 10.18 6.08 1.36
C ILE A 333 10.52 7.29 0.51
N GLY A 334 9.84 8.39 0.79
CA GLY A 334 10.07 9.67 0.14
C GLY A 334 11.39 10.26 0.59
N VAL A 335 12.18 10.74 -0.37
CA VAL A 335 13.47 11.39 -0.13
C VAL A 335 13.64 12.61 -1.04
N MET A 336 14.44 13.56 -0.60
CA MET A 336 14.93 14.67 -1.41
C MET A 336 16.39 14.43 -1.75
N CYS A 337 16.71 14.48 -3.04
CA CYS A 337 18.06 14.34 -3.56
C CYS A 337 18.49 15.64 -4.24
N ARG A 338 19.80 15.87 -4.33
CA ARG A 338 20.36 16.94 -5.16
C ARG A 338 21.26 16.35 -6.23
N ALA A 339 21.05 16.79 -7.47
CA ALA A 339 21.88 16.42 -8.60
C ALA A 339 23.29 16.99 -8.48
N VAL A 340 24.27 16.21 -8.92
CA VAL A 340 25.65 16.67 -9.10
C VAL A 340 25.68 17.70 -10.22
N GLU A 341 26.53 18.72 -10.06
CA GLU A 341 26.74 19.76 -11.08
C GLU A 341 27.11 19.14 -12.44
N ASN A 342 26.57 19.69 -13.53
CA ASN A 342 26.78 19.21 -14.90
C ASN A 342 26.33 17.75 -15.15
N SER A 343 25.37 17.23 -14.38
CA SER A 343 24.68 15.98 -14.74
C SER A 343 23.81 16.20 -15.98
N HIS A 344 23.71 15.19 -16.84
CA HIS A 344 22.88 15.23 -18.05
C HIS A 344 21.85 14.12 -18.02
N ILE A 345 20.63 14.44 -18.47
CA ILE A 345 19.56 13.45 -18.62
C ILE A 345 19.88 12.52 -19.79
N ARG A 346 19.77 11.20 -19.55
CA ARG A 346 19.80 10.15 -20.57
C ARG A 346 18.94 8.96 -20.14
N LEU A 347 18.08 8.48 -21.05
CA LEU A 347 17.06 7.47 -20.75
C LEU A 347 17.40 6.09 -21.35
N ASP A 348 18.60 5.94 -21.90
CA ASP A 348 19.00 4.74 -22.65
C ASP A 348 19.51 3.60 -21.75
N LEU A 349 19.80 3.87 -20.47
CA LEU A 349 20.39 2.92 -19.53
C LEU A 349 19.42 1.77 -19.19
N ASP A 350 18.22 2.08 -18.67
CA ASP A 350 17.20 1.06 -18.33
C ASP A 350 15.92 1.14 -19.20
N LYS A 351 15.73 2.25 -19.95
CA LYS A 351 14.60 2.45 -20.90
C LYS A 351 13.20 2.33 -20.25
N GLU A 352 13.10 2.50 -18.94
CA GLU A 352 11.83 2.51 -18.22
C GLU A 352 11.01 3.78 -18.46
N LEU A 353 11.69 4.92 -18.59
CA LEU A 353 11.08 6.23 -18.81
C LEU A 353 10.97 6.54 -20.30
N GLU A 354 9.83 7.12 -20.67
CA GLU A 354 9.65 7.74 -21.99
C GLU A 354 10.29 9.13 -22.03
N ASP A 355 10.22 9.86 -20.92
CA ASP A 355 10.72 11.23 -20.84
C ASP A 355 11.09 11.58 -19.38
N ALA A 356 12.09 12.45 -19.20
CA ALA A 356 12.46 13.02 -17.91
C ALA A 356 13.00 14.45 -18.09
N ARG A 357 12.58 15.38 -17.24
CA ARG A 357 12.87 16.82 -17.39
C ARG A 357 13.04 17.51 -16.04
N PHE A 358 13.92 18.52 -15.99
CA PHE A 358 13.97 19.46 -14.88
C PHE A 358 12.94 20.56 -15.07
N PHE A 359 11.93 20.60 -14.20
CA PHE A 359 10.90 21.64 -14.23
C PHE A 359 11.25 22.76 -13.23
N PRO A 360 11.27 24.04 -13.67
CA PRO A 360 11.49 25.17 -12.77
C PRO A 360 10.42 25.26 -11.69
N ARG A 361 10.80 25.78 -10.52
CA ARG A 361 9.88 26.00 -9.39
C ARG A 361 8.61 26.76 -9.79
N SER A 362 8.72 27.79 -10.63
CA SER A 362 7.57 28.57 -11.12
C SER A 362 6.55 27.75 -11.89
N VAL A 363 7.02 26.80 -12.72
CA VAL A 363 6.16 25.88 -13.47
C VAL A 363 5.39 24.98 -12.51
N ILE A 364 6.08 24.38 -11.54
CA ILE A 364 5.46 23.48 -10.56
C ILE A 364 4.47 24.22 -9.66
N LEU A 365 4.78 25.45 -9.24
CA LEU A 365 3.83 26.31 -8.52
C LEU A 365 2.57 26.59 -9.34
N GLY A 366 2.71 26.75 -10.66
CA GLY A 366 1.58 26.84 -11.58
C GLY A 366 0.73 25.56 -11.62
N VAL A 367 1.36 24.39 -11.64
CA VAL A 367 0.67 23.08 -11.65
C VAL A 367 -0.08 22.81 -10.35
N LEU A 368 0.45 23.28 -9.22
CA LEU A 368 -0.16 23.12 -7.89
C LEU A 368 -1.35 24.08 -7.65
N ASP A 369 -1.52 25.10 -8.48
CA ASP A 369 -2.62 26.06 -8.38
C ASP A 369 -3.87 25.50 -9.10
N PRO A 370 -4.93 25.11 -8.38
CA PRO A 370 -6.11 24.48 -8.99
C PRO A 370 -6.88 25.41 -9.93
N SER A 371 -6.61 26.72 -9.90
CA SER A 371 -7.21 27.69 -10.84
C SER A 371 -6.47 27.79 -12.17
N LYS A 372 -5.28 27.20 -12.28
CA LYS A 372 -4.43 27.28 -13.47
C LYS A 372 -4.42 25.97 -14.25
N LYS A 373 -4.32 26.10 -15.57
CA LYS A 373 -3.92 25.02 -16.47
C LYS A 373 -2.54 25.36 -17.02
N VAL A 374 -1.54 24.56 -16.65
CA VAL A 374 -0.19 24.70 -17.18
C VAL A 374 -0.08 23.81 -18.40
N GLU A 375 0.02 24.43 -19.58
CA GLU A 375 0.02 23.77 -20.87
C GLU A 375 1.22 24.20 -21.68
N PHE A 376 1.79 23.26 -22.41
CA PHE A 376 2.95 23.48 -23.27
C PHE A 376 2.75 22.79 -24.61
N THR A 377 3.30 23.37 -25.66
CA THR A 377 3.55 22.65 -26.92
C THR A 377 4.67 21.63 -26.74
N GLU A 378 4.81 20.67 -27.67
CA GLU A 378 5.95 19.72 -27.64
C GLU A 378 7.30 20.45 -27.68
N ASP A 379 7.44 21.48 -28.51
CA ASP A 379 8.69 22.25 -28.61
C ASP A 379 8.98 23.09 -27.36
N GLU A 380 7.94 23.60 -26.67
CA GLU A 380 8.12 24.26 -25.37
C GLU A 380 8.53 23.27 -24.28
N LEU A 381 7.99 22.06 -24.28
CA LEU A 381 8.42 21.01 -23.36
C LEU A 381 9.88 20.65 -23.60
N ARG A 382 10.27 20.47 -24.87
CA ARG A 382 11.65 20.17 -25.29
C ARG A 382 12.66 21.19 -24.78
N ARG A 383 12.29 22.45 -24.59
CA ARG A 383 13.19 23.49 -24.02
C ARG A 383 13.58 23.23 -22.56
N PHE A 384 12.91 22.31 -21.86
CA PHE A 384 13.33 21.84 -20.55
C PHE A 384 14.33 20.67 -20.62
N ASP A 385 14.69 20.17 -21.80
CA ASP A 385 15.78 19.20 -21.93
C ASP A 385 17.12 19.91 -21.74
N ASP A 386 17.96 19.40 -20.83
CA ASP A 386 19.30 19.92 -20.59
C ASP A 386 20.21 19.86 -21.83
N ASN A 387 19.81 19.08 -22.85
CA ASN A 387 20.49 18.91 -24.13
C ASN A 387 19.72 19.53 -25.32
N TYR A 388 18.70 20.37 -25.06
CA TYR A 388 17.91 20.97 -26.13
C TYR A 388 18.75 21.96 -26.94
N ASN A 389 18.97 21.64 -28.21
CA ASN A 389 19.52 22.55 -29.20
C ASN A 389 18.45 22.92 -30.24
N PRO A 390 18.00 24.18 -30.31
CA PRO A 390 17.00 24.61 -31.30
C PRO A 390 17.43 24.41 -32.76
N SER A 391 18.73 24.22 -33.02
CA SER A 391 19.28 24.05 -34.38
C SER A 391 19.30 22.61 -34.89
N ASP A 392 19.05 21.61 -34.02
CA ASP A 392 18.98 20.18 -34.39
C ASP A 392 17.58 19.72 -34.83
N SER A 393 16.56 20.58 -34.70
CA SER A 393 15.26 20.35 -35.32
C SER A 393 15.36 20.67 -36.82
N HIS A 394 15.42 19.64 -37.66
CA HIS A 394 15.25 19.79 -39.10
C HIS A 394 13.83 20.26 -39.43
N GLY A 395 13.62 21.57 -39.33
CA GLY A 395 12.54 22.34 -39.90
C GLY A 395 13.16 23.56 -40.58
N THR A 396 12.91 23.70 -41.88
CA THR A 396 13.43 24.75 -42.79
C THR A 396 13.54 26.13 -42.13
N PRO A 397 14.66 26.86 -42.35
CA PRO A 397 14.81 28.22 -41.85
C PRO A 397 13.78 29.13 -42.55
N ILE A 398 12.99 29.86 -41.77
CA ILE A 398 12.06 30.85 -42.31
C ILE A 398 12.88 32.05 -42.80
N THR A 399 13.00 32.16 -44.12
CA THR A 399 13.39 33.40 -44.81
C THR A 399 12.14 34.17 -45.21
N ASP A 400 12.09 35.44 -44.77
CA ASP A 400 11.30 36.58 -45.28
C ASP A 400 9.75 36.61 -45.12
N PRO A 401 9.14 37.77 -44.81
CA PRO A 401 7.76 37.85 -44.32
C PRO A 401 6.77 38.33 -45.42
N THR A 402 6.41 37.50 -46.39
CA THR A 402 5.30 37.85 -47.32
C THR A 402 4.68 36.64 -48.02
N VAL A 403 3.98 35.76 -47.29
CA VAL A 403 2.94 34.91 -47.91
C VAL A 403 1.81 34.64 -46.91
N ASP A 404 0.58 34.88 -47.36
CA ASP A 404 -0.67 34.71 -46.62
C ASP A 404 -0.78 33.36 -45.89
N LEU A 405 -0.99 33.41 -44.56
CA LEU A 405 -1.24 32.24 -43.72
C LEU A 405 -2.62 31.63 -44.02
N PRO A 406 -2.71 30.31 -44.27
CA PRO A 406 -3.96 29.62 -44.09
C PRO A 406 -4.30 29.52 -42.60
N THR A 407 -5.56 29.79 -42.32
CA THR A 407 -6.28 29.68 -41.05
C THR A 407 -6.06 28.38 -40.28
N SER A 408 -5.79 28.51 -38.98
CA SER A 408 -6.21 27.59 -37.89
C SER A 408 -5.72 26.13 -37.95
N THR A 409 -4.44 25.89 -37.65
CA THR A 409 -4.03 24.62 -37.03
C THR A 409 -4.05 24.79 -35.50
N SER A 410 -4.96 24.09 -34.82
CA SER A 410 -4.94 23.99 -33.36
C SER A 410 -3.60 23.39 -32.93
N VAL A 411 -2.72 24.21 -32.35
CA VAL A 411 -1.45 23.72 -31.80
C VAL A 411 -1.79 22.74 -30.69
N ASN A 412 -1.38 21.47 -30.84
CA ASN A 412 -1.60 20.45 -29.82
C ASN A 412 -0.85 20.86 -28.56
N LYS A 413 -1.60 21.16 -27.50
CA LYS A 413 -1.08 21.50 -26.18
C LYS A 413 -1.18 20.31 -25.24
N ILE A 414 -0.12 20.08 -24.49
CA ILE A 414 -0.01 19.04 -23.47
C ILE A 414 -0.13 19.72 -22.11
N GLN A 415 -1.12 19.29 -21.32
CA GLN A 415 -1.29 19.77 -19.95
C GLN A 415 -0.31 19.05 -19.02
N LEU A 416 0.56 19.80 -18.34
CA LEU A 416 1.44 19.27 -17.31
C LEU A 416 0.62 18.94 -16.05
N THR A 417 0.69 17.70 -15.59
CA THR A 417 0.04 17.24 -14.37
C THR A 417 1.01 16.41 -13.52
N ILE A 418 0.77 16.41 -12.21
CA ILE A 418 1.50 15.59 -11.23
C ILE A 418 0.53 14.65 -10.51
N PRO A 419 1.01 13.67 -9.72
CA PRO A 419 0.15 12.80 -8.95
C PRO A 419 -0.84 13.56 -8.04
N ALA A 420 -1.97 12.93 -7.75
CA ALA A 420 -3.00 13.48 -6.87
C ALA A 420 -2.47 13.70 -5.44
N PRO A 421 -3.13 14.57 -4.64
CA PRO A 421 -2.75 14.80 -3.24
C PRO A 421 -2.67 13.54 -2.37
N THR A 422 -3.31 12.44 -2.76
CA THR A 422 -3.24 11.15 -2.06
C THR A 422 -1.91 10.41 -2.23
N ALA A 423 -1.02 10.85 -3.13
CA ALA A 423 0.27 10.20 -3.43
C ALA A 423 1.45 10.96 -2.80
N ILE A 424 2.41 10.24 -2.23
CA ILE A 424 3.62 10.82 -1.62
C ILE A 424 4.44 11.68 -2.57
N ALA A 425 4.48 11.34 -3.87
CA ALA A 425 5.12 12.16 -4.90
C ALA A 425 4.57 13.59 -4.93
N HIS A 426 3.25 13.76 -4.81
CA HIS A 426 2.62 15.07 -4.72
C HIS A 426 3.16 15.85 -3.51
N HIS A 427 3.27 15.21 -2.36
CA HIS A 427 3.76 15.86 -1.14
C HIS A 427 5.24 16.25 -1.24
N ILE A 428 6.08 15.41 -1.86
CA ILE A 428 7.50 15.71 -2.13
C ILE A 428 7.62 16.95 -3.04
N ILE A 429 6.95 16.91 -4.19
CA ILE A 429 6.95 17.99 -5.19
C ILE A 429 6.43 19.29 -4.56
N ARG A 430 5.30 19.23 -3.85
CA ARG A 430 4.70 20.38 -3.17
C ARG A 430 5.60 20.94 -2.07
N SER A 431 6.22 20.10 -1.24
CA SER A 431 7.10 20.55 -0.15
C SER A 431 8.29 21.34 -0.70
N TRP A 432 8.90 20.85 -1.78
CA TRP A 432 10.00 21.55 -2.44
C TRP A 432 9.55 22.86 -3.11
N ALA A 433 8.45 22.83 -3.86
CA ALA A 433 7.99 24.00 -4.62
C ALA A 433 7.59 25.16 -3.70
N MET A 434 6.92 24.85 -2.59
CA MET A 434 6.42 25.83 -1.61
C MET A 434 7.49 26.26 -0.60
N GLY A 435 8.70 25.69 -0.63
CA GLY A 435 9.79 26.03 0.30
C GLY A 435 9.47 25.70 1.76
N VAL A 436 8.66 24.66 2.00
CA VAL A 436 8.28 24.25 3.37
C VAL A 436 9.46 23.50 3.99
N ASP A 437 10.26 24.24 4.75
CA ASP A 437 11.47 23.75 5.40
C ASP A 437 11.15 23.10 6.74
N ARG A 438 11.31 21.78 6.81
CA ARG A 438 10.79 20.91 7.88
C ARG A 438 11.39 21.16 9.27
N ALA A 439 12.47 21.91 9.38
CA ALA A 439 13.16 22.13 10.64
C ALA A 439 12.40 23.04 11.64
N LYS A 440 11.44 23.86 11.17
CA LYS A 440 10.84 24.91 12.01
C LYS A 440 9.45 24.61 12.58
N ASP A 441 8.72 23.63 12.05
CA ASP A 441 7.32 23.35 12.43
C ASP A 441 7.11 22.07 13.26
N ILE A 442 8.21 21.42 13.68
CA ILE A 442 8.27 20.08 14.32
C ILE A 442 7.44 19.96 15.63
N THR A 443 6.97 21.07 16.21
CA THR A 443 6.53 21.10 17.62
C THR A 443 5.02 21.14 17.86
N LYS A 444 4.13 21.13 16.85
CA LYS A 444 2.71 21.47 17.12
C LYS A 444 1.58 20.55 16.63
N ILE A 445 1.83 19.39 16.02
CA ILE A 445 0.73 18.52 15.55
C ILE A 445 0.91 17.05 15.97
N TYR A 446 1.25 16.85 17.25
CA TYR A 446 0.88 15.60 17.93
C TYR A 446 -0.20 15.93 18.95
N GLU A 447 -1.45 16.02 18.52
CA GLU A 447 -2.52 15.58 19.42
C GLU A 447 -2.12 14.17 19.84
N LYS A 448 -1.88 13.97 21.14
CA LYS A 448 -1.44 12.69 21.73
C LYS A 448 -2.20 11.56 21.02
N ARG A 449 -1.50 10.75 20.22
CA ARG A 449 -2.06 9.47 19.80
C ARG A 449 -2.28 8.71 21.11
N PRO A 450 -3.53 8.44 21.55
CA PRO A 450 -3.76 7.95 22.90
C PRO A 450 -3.06 6.62 23.21
N ASN A 451 -2.54 5.95 22.17
CA ASN A 451 -2.03 4.58 22.20
C ASN A 451 -0.55 4.46 21.77
N PHE A 452 0.17 5.57 21.53
CA PHE A 452 1.59 5.54 21.15
C PHE A 452 2.44 6.41 22.09
#